data_AF-A0A1Y4GCS9-F1
#
_entry.id   AF-A0A1Y4GCS9-F1
#
_cell.length_a   1.000
_cell.length_b   1.000
_cell.length_c   1.000
_cell.angle_alpha   90.00
_cell.angle_beta   90.00
_cell.angle_gamma   90.00
#
_symmetry.space_group_name_H-M   'P 1'
#
loop_
_entity.id
_entity.type
_entity.pdbx_description
1 polymer ?
#
loop_
_entity_poly.entity_id
_entity_poly.type
_entity_poly.pdbx_seq_one_letter_code
_entity_poly.pdbx_strand_id
1 'polypeptide(L)'
;MGVFIQFALFPGCEEDDACAAVETAAHSAAFNIDLTACRYAHSHEGTQALIACGELGFAPLAKALSDAAENPVMLLYIYDGGFWGYDFYGGHDEDHFSTMPDYFGPVSEDEKLRLSGNPSTLVGWFPIHGEREIARYYVDWDECPPDELEEEGKAYDGDSFPYGDCWQMTDFAARLGFPWPFDEMEDAPRLKPQLPTLREILDKELPSVSCGEVLDKYPLLAALPSAFSFDYVRELIAEDGVRGFHFEDKTPLEIINEAENYRWSVKMPERDKLCMRLAALEAFCSLWMRQDGLNVWCCLHYATYEPVCIKYEKPDDVRLLRARAAVTDFTKRHRAQRDLKRLIELDPANEALYRAELRRWAAQESAWQTENDKHFDAWMANIERKKANEAEKTEKRISRIVEKRREKI
;
A
#
# COMPACT_ATOMS: atom_id res chain seq x y z
N MET A 1 19.86 -19.98 -16.54
CA MET A 1 21.10 -19.19 -16.67
C MET A 1 21.00 -18.13 -15.58
N GLY A 2 22.12 -17.73 -14.99
CA GLY A 2 22.10 -16.72 -13.94
C GLY A 2 21.59 -15.38 -14.43
N VAL A 3 20.77 -14.72 -13.61
CA VAL A 3 20.35 -13.33 -13.85
C VAL A 3 21.46 -12.42 -13.34
N PHE A 4 22.13 -11.71 -14.26
CA PHE A 4 23.13 -10.69 -13.94
C PHE A 4 22.60 -9.33 -14.37
N ILE A 5 22.32 -8.46 -13.41
CA ILE A 5 21.76 -7.13 -13.66
C ILE A 5 22.64 -6.09 -12.97
N GLN A 6 22.93 -4.98 -13.66
CA GLN A 6 23.50 -3.77 -13.09
C GLN A 6 22.63 -2.57 -13.45
N PHE A 7 22.12 -1.90 -12.44
CA PHE A 7 21.16 -0.83 -12.56
C PHE A 7 21.66 0.40 -11.79
N ALA A 8 22.07 1.43 -12.53
CA ALA A 8 22.61 2.66 -11.98
C ALA A 8 21.52 3.73 -11.84
N LEU A 9 21.49 4.38 -10.67
CA LEU A 9 20.65 5.52 -10.35
C LEU A 9 21.53 6.77 -10.25
N PHE A 10 21.15 7.83 -10.96
CA PHE A 10 21.82 9.14 -10.96
C PHE A 10 20.85 10.20 -10.43
N PRO A 11 20.71 10.36 -9.10
CA PRO A 11 19.81 11.35 -8.53
C PRO A 11 20.20 12.78 -8.91
N GLY A 12 19.22 13.56 -9.37
CA GLY A 12 19.40 14.95 -9.82
C GLY A 12 20.20 15.12 -11.12
N CYS A 13 20.52 14.04 -11.82
CA CYS A 13 21.31 14.07 -13.05
C CYS A 13 20.42 14.00 -14.31
N GLU A 14 20.73 14.82 -15.30
CA GLU A 14 20.08 14.79 -16.62
C GLU A 14 20.53 13.58 -17.46
N GLU A 15 19.71 13.20 -18.45
CA GLU A 15 19.97 11.99 -19.25
C GLU A 15 21.28 12.07 -20.04
N ASP A 16 21.58 13.24 -20.61
CA ASP A 16 22.79 13.48 -21.40
C ASP A 16 24.06 13.29 -20.58
N ASP A 17 24.08 13.78 -19.33
CA ASP A 17 25.23 13.69 -18.43
C ASP A 17 25.42 12.25 -17.93
N ALA A 18 24.34 11.54 -17.61
CA ALA A 18 24.38 10.13 -17.25
C ALA A 18 24.84 9.25 -18.42
N CYS A 19 24.41 9.56 -19.65
CA CYS A 19 24.86 8.87 -20.85
C CYS A 19 26.36 9.07 -21.07
N ALA A 20 26.85 10.31 -20.98
CA ALA A 20 28.27 10.64 -21.11
C ALA A 20 29.14 9.96 -20.04
N ALA A 21 28.64 9.82 -18.81
CA ALA A 21 29.33 9.11 -17.73
C ALA A 21 29.47 7.60 -18.03
N VAL A 22 28.40 6.96 -18.51
CA VAL A 22 28.43 5.54 -18.90
C VAL A 22 29.33 5.33 -20.13
N GLU A 23 29.29 6.23 -21.12
CA GLU A 23 30.21 6.21 -22.25
C GLU A 23 31.67 6.31 -21.78
N THR A 24 31.96 7.23 -20.86
CA THR A 24 33.30 7.39 -20.29
C THR A 24 33.76 6.12 -19.58
N ALA A 25 32.88 5.50 -18.79
CA ALA A 25 33.17 4.22 -18.13
C ALA A 25 33.39 3.08 -19.15
N ALA A 26 32.66 3.06 -20.28
CA ALA A 26 32.81 2.05 -21.32
C ALA A 26 34.16 2.13 -22.06
N HIS A 27 34.80 3.30 -22.10
CA HIS A 27 36.16 3.46 -22.63
C HIS A 27 37.24 2.82 -21.73
N SER A 28 36.91 2.54 -20.47
CA SER A 28 37.79 1.78 -19.58
C SER A 28 37.70 0.29 -19.91
N ALA A 29 38.84 -0.31 -20.26
CA ALA A 29 38.93 -1.75 -20.55
C ALA A 29 38.57 -2.65 -19.35
N ALA A 30 38.36 -2.08 -18.16
CA ALA A 30 38.02 -2.79 -16.93
C ALA A 30 36.56 -3.26 -16.84
N PHE A 31 35.62 -2.64 -17.58
CA PHE A 31 34.18 -2.85 -17.35
C PHE A 31 33.43 -3.53 -18.50
N ASN A 32 34.03 -3.60 -19.70
CA ASN A 32 33.47 -4.27 -20.90
C ASN A 32 31.96 -4.02 -21.09
N ILE A 33 31.58 -2.73 -21.10
CA ILE A 33 30.19 -2.28 -21.22
C ILE A 33 29.77 -2.27 -22.69
N ASP A 34 28.63 -2.88 -23.00
CA ASP A 34 28.01 -2.81 -24.32
C ASP A 34 27.04 -1.62 -24.37
N LEU A 35 27.54 -0.49 -24.86
CA LEU A 35 26.75 0.73 -25.03
C LEU A 35 25.49 0.55 -25.87
N THR A 36 25.45 -0.43 -26.78
CA THR A 36 24.28 -0.66 -27.64
C THR A 36 23.16 -1.42 -26.94
N ALA A 37 23.47 -2.10 -25.84
CA ALA A 37 22.52 -2.84 -25.03
C ALA A 37 22.14 -2.11 -23.73
N CYS A 38 22.83 -1.01 -23.38
CA CYS A 38 22.45 -0.14 -22.28
C CYS A 38 21.10 0.55 -22.56
N ARG A 39 20.27 0.67 -21.53
CA ARG A 39 18.98 1.37 -21.59
C ARG A 39 18.96 2.50 -20.57
N TYR A 40 18.37 3.62 -20.94
CA TYR A 40 18.25 4.79 -20.08
C TYR A 40 16.78 5.14 -19.89
N ALA A 41 16.45 5.70 -18.74
CA ALA A 41 15.14 6.24 -18.43
C ALA A 41 15.28 7.47 -17.55
N HIS A 42 14.65 8.57 -17.96
CA HIS A 42 14.66 9.82 -17.21
C HIS A 42 13.38 9.98 -16.39
N SER A 43 13.52 10.48 -15.16
CA SER A 43 12.43 10.75 -14.22
C SER A 43 12.65 12.09 -13.52
N HIS A 44 11.61 12.62 -12.86
CA HIS A 44 11.71 13.88 -12.11
C HIS A 44 12.82 13.88 -11.04
N GLU A 45 13.11 12.72 -10.46
CA GLU A 45 14.13 12.56 -9.41
C GLU A 45 15.56 12.39 -9.97
N GLY A 46 15.69 12.13 -11.27
CA GLY A 46 16.97 11.92 -11.96
C GLY A 46 16.92 10.84 -13.03
N THR A 47 18.09 10.40 -13.47
CA THR A 47 18.24 9.43 -14.57
C THR A 47 18.58 8.04 -14.05
N GLN A 48 18.04 7.03 -14.71
CA GLN A 48 18.30 5.61 -14.45
C GLN A 48 18.96 4.98 -15.67
N ALA A 49 19.95 4.11 -15.46
CA ALA A 49 20.63 3.39 -16.53
C ALA A 49 20.72 1.90 -16.21
N LEU A 50 20.21 1.06 -17.10
CA LEU A 50 20.50 -0.37 -17.12
C LEU A 50 21.80 -0.58 -17.90
N ILE A 51 22.83 -1.05 -17.21
CA ILE A 51 24.16 -1.24 -17.79
C ILE A 51 24.30 -2.69 -18.24
N ALA A 52 24.38 -2.88 -19.55
CA ALA A 52 24.69 -4.17 -20.14
C ALA A 52 26.20 -4.37 -20.16
N CYS A 53 26.69 -5.34 -19.39
CA CYS A 53 28.11 -5.64 -19.27
C CYS A 53 28.36 -7.15 -19.34
N GLY A 54 29.55 -7.55 -19.79
CA GLY A 54 29.97 -8.95 -19.70
C GLY A 54 30.32 -9.41 -18.28
N GLU A 55 30.70 -8.48 -17.40
CA GLU A 55 31.14 -8.74 -16.01
C GLU A 55 30.58 -7.66 -15.07
N LEU A 56 30.19 -8.05 -13.85
CA LEU A 56 29.67 -7.12 -12.84
C LEU A 56 30.80 -6.23 -12.32
N GLY A 57 30.58 -4.92 -12.36
CA GLY A 57 31.58 -3.91 -12.05
C GLY A 57 31.61 -3.48 -10.59
N PHE A 58 30.53 -3.72 -9.82
CA PHE A 58 30.39 -3.41 -8.39
C PHE A 58 30.90 -1.99 -8.02
N ALA A 59 31.47 -1.81 -6.83
CA ALA A 59 31.99 -0.55 -6.33
C ALA A 59 32.94 0.19 -7.30
N PRO A 60 33.90 -0.46 -7.98
CA PRO A 60 34.74 0.21 -8.99
C PRO A 60 33.95 0.88 -10.11
N LEU A 61 32.88 0.26 -10.59
CA LEU A 61 32.03 0.84 -11.63
C LEU A 61 31.19 1.99 -11.08
N ALA A 62 30.56 1.81 -9.91
CA ALA A 62 29.77 2.85 -9.25
C ALA A 62 30.61 4.13 -9.02
N LYS A 63 31.85 3.96 -8.56
CA LYS A 63 32.80 5.05 -8.37
C LYS A 63 33.19 5.73 -9.68
N ALA A 64 33.53 4.96 -10.71
CA ALA A 64 33.88 5.52 -12.01
C ALA A 64 32.73 6.32 -12.62
N LEU A 65 31.48 5.88 -12.44
CA LEU A 65 30.30 6.59 -12.89
C LEU A 65 30.07 7.89 -12.10
N SER A 66 30.23 7.85 -10.77
CA SER A 66 30.10 9.07 -9.94
C SER A 66 31.18 10.10 -10.28
N ASP A 67 32.43 9.68 -10.42
CA ASP A 67 33.55 10.55 -10.81
C ASP A 67 33.34 11.17 -12.20
N ALA A 68 32.78 10.40 -13.15
CA ALA A 68 32.55 10.87 -14.52
C ALA A 68 31.32 11.79 -14.65
N ALA A 69 30.26 11.55 -13.87
CA ALA A 69 29.05 12.35 -13.87
C ALA A 69 29.16 13.62 -13.01
N GLU A 70 30.22 13.74 -12.20
CA GLU A 70 30.36 14.74 -11.13
C GLU A 70 29.12 14.79 -10.20
N ASN A 71 28.43 13.66 -10.09
CA ASN A 71 27.13 13.52 -9.41
C ASN A 71 27.09 12.25 -8.56
N PRO A 72 26.19 12.20 -7.56
CA PRO A 72 25.93 10.98 -6.79
C PRO A 72 25.46 9.84 -7.70
N VAL A 73 25.97 8.64 -7.48
CA VAL A 73 25.57 7.42 -8.21
C VAL A 73 25.37 6.27 -7.24
N MET A 74 24.25 5.56 -7.42
CA MET A 74 24.02 4.26 -6.80
C MET A 74 23.98 3.18 -7.86
N LEU A 75 24.82 2.17 -7.75
CA LEU A 75 24.80 1.00 -8.62
C LEU A 75 24.16 -0.17 -7.88
N LEU A 76 22.95 -0.53 -8.26
CA LEU A 76 22.24 -1.73 -7.80
C LEU A 76 22.63 -2.92 -8.67
N TYR A 77 22.70 -4.11 -8.09
CA TYR A 77 23.03 -5.32 -8.83
C TYR A 77 22.32 -6.57 -8.31
N ILE A 78 22.06 -7.50 -9.23
CA ILE A 78 21.62 -8.87 -8.95
C ILE A 78 22.67 -9.83 -9.53
N TYR A 79 23.07 -10.81 -8.72
CA TYR A 79 24.04 -11.83 -9.12
C TYR A 79 23.38 -13.21 -9.18
N ASP A 80 23.40 -13.85 -10.35
CA ASP A 80 22.91 -15.23 -10.59
C ASP A 80 21.47 -15.48 -10.11
N GLY A 81 20.68 -14.42 -9.88
CA GLY A 81 19.39 -14.48 -9.19
C GLY A 81 19.44 -14.96 -7.73
N GLY A 82 20.63 -15.03 -7.13
CA GLY A 82 20.86 -15.54 -5.78
C GLY A 82 20.82 -14.47 -4.70
N PHE A 83 21.34 -13.26 -4.97
CA PHE A 83 21.33 -12.14 -4.03
C PHE A 83 21.27 -10.80 -4.76
N TRP A 84 21.01 -9.74 -4.00
CA TRP A 84 21.07 -8.37 -4.50
C TRP A 84 21.89 -7.48 -3.56
N GLY A 85 22.37 -6.37 -4.09
CA GLY A 85 23.13 -5.39 -3.33
C GLY A 85 23.23 -4.05 -4.06
N TYR A 86 23.91 -3.10 -3.43
CA TYR A 86 24.26 -1.84 -4.08
C TYR A 86 25.59 -1.28 -3.61
N ASP A 87 26.16 -0.41 -4.45
CA ASP A 87 27.31 0.44 -4.14
C ASP A 87 26.94 1.90 -4.43
N PHE A 88 27.02 2.76 -3.42
CA PHE A 88 26.67 4.18 -3.50
C PHE A 88 27.88 5.08 -3.29
N TYR A 89 28.01 6.10 -4.14
CA TYR A 89 29.02 7.14 -4.05
C TYR A 89 28.36 8.52 -4.21
N GLY A 90 28.47 9.36 -3.19
CA GLY A 90 27.92 10.71 -3.10
C GLY A 90 29.00 11.73 -2.69
N GLY A 91 30.06 11.86 -3.49
CA GLY A 91 31.17 12.77 -3.20
C GLY A 91 32.02 12.34 -2.00
N HIS A 92 31.69 12.84 -0.79
CA HIS A 92 32.37 12.45 0.46
C HIS A 92 31.69 11.29 1.19
N ASP A 93 30.45 10.98 0.82
CA ASP A 93 29.66 9.91 1.40
C ASP A 93 29.75 8.65 0.53
N GLU A 94 29.99 7.50 1.14
CA GLU A 94 29.97 6.19 0.47
C GLU A 94 29.19 5.20 1.32
N ASP A 95 28.45 4.31 0.66
CA ASP A 95 27.68 3.28 1.35
C ASP A 95 27.56 2.01 0.50
N HIS A 96 27.58 0.85 1.14
CA HIS A 96 27.64 -0.44 0.46
C HIS A 96 26.73 -1.45 1.15
N PHE A 97 25.99 -2.21 0.36
CA PHE A 97 25.07 -3.20 0.86
C PHE A 97 25.08 -4.49 0.03
N SER A 98 25.04 -5.64 0.70
CA SER A 98 24.80 -6.94 0.08
C SER A 98 23.94 -7.78 1.00
N THR A 99 22.90 -8.42 0.46
CA THR A 99 22.10 -9.38 1.25
C THR A 99 22.84 -10.67 1.57
N MET A 100 23.94 -10.98 0.86
CA MET A 100 24.79 -12.14 1.12
C MET A 100 26.28 -11.75 1.02
N PRO A 101 26.86 -11.17 2.09
CA PRO A 101 28.27 -10.79 2.12
C PRO A 101 29.24 -11.97 1.92
N ASP A 102 28.88 -13.17 2.38
CA ASP A 102 29.72 -14.37 2.32
C ASP A 102 29.56 -15.17 1.01
N TYR A 103 28.78 -14.68 0.04
CA TYR A 103 28.43 -15.43 -1.18
C TYR A 103 29.66 -15.92 -1.99
N PHE A 104 30.70 -15.09 -2.10
CA PHE A 104 31.94 -15.43 -2.82
C PHE A 104 32.98 -16.16 -1.96
N GLY A 105 32.64 -16.44 -0.70
CA GLY A 105 33.54 -17.00 0.30
C GLY A 105 33.53 -16.18 1.59
N PRO A 106 34.12 -16.71 2.67
CA PRO A 106 34.09 -16.08 3.98
C PRO A 106 34.78 -14.71 3.95
N VAL A 107 34.05 -13.66 4.33
CA VAL A 107 34.59 -12.31 4.51
C VAL A 107 34.85 -12.01 5.99
N SER A 108 35.71 -11.02 6.26
CA SER A 108 35.97 -10.57 7.63
C SER A 108 34.78 -9.83 8.23
N GLU A 109 34.62 -9.85 9.55
CA GLU A 109 33.58 -9.09 10.27
C GLU A 109 33.55 -7.60 9.90
N ASP A 110 34.72 -6.98 9.71
CA ASP A 110 34.82 -5.58 9.29
C ASP A 110 34.20 -5.34 7.90
N GLU A 111 34.31 -6.34 7.01
CA GLU A 111 33.77 -6.29 5.65
C GLU A 111 32.26 -6.58 5.65
N LYS A 112 31.79 -7.48 6.54
CA LYS A 112 30.36 -7.68 6.77
C LYS A 112 29.69 -6.40 7.25
N LEU A 113 30.32 -5.70 8.21
CA LEU A 113 29.82 -4.42 8.70
C LEU A 113 29.86 -3.32 7.61
N ARG A 114 30.83 -3.39 6.69
CA ARG A 114 30.86 -2.49 5.52
C ARG A 114 29.70 -2.78 4.55
N LEU A 115 29.35 -4.06 4.38
CA LEU A 115 28.30 -4.54 3.47
C LEU A 115 26.90 -4.63 4.11
N SER A 116 26.76 -4.27 5.39
CA SER A 116 25.45 -4.22 6.05
C SER A 116 24.67 -2.95 5.72
N GLY A 117 25.32 -1.97 5.09
CA GLY A 117 24.73 -0.71 4.65
C GLY A 117 24.37 0.25 5.78
N ASN A 118 24.34 1.54 5.45
CA ASN A 118 24.00 2.62 6.37
C ASN A 118 22.91 3.52 5.76
N PRO A 119 21.62 3.24 6.06
CA PRO A 119 20.52 4.00 5.49
C PRO A 119 20.52 5.49 5.83
N SER A 120 21.23 5.93 6.88
CA SER A 120 21.41 7.36 7.18
C SER A 120 22.24 8.09 6.11
N THR A 121 23.16 7.40 5.42
CA THR A 121 24.01 7.97 4.37
C THR A 121 23.20 8.34 3.12
N LEU A 122 22.07 7.68 2.89
CA LEU A 122 21.22 7.94 1.73
C LEU A 122 20.25 9.11 1.95
N VAL A 123 20.03 9.52 3.20
CA VAL A 123 19.12 10.61 3.55
C VAL A 123 19.69 11.94 3.06
N GLY A 124 18.96 12.62 2.18
CA GLY A 124 19.36 13.90 1.58
C GLY A 124 19.89 13.79 0.16
N TRP A 125 20.33 12.60 -0.26
CA TRP A 125 20.66 12.31 -1.67
C TRP A 125 19.45 11.79 -2.45
N PHE A 126 18.56 11.05 -1.78
CA PHE A 126 17.32 10.52 -2.33
C PHE A 126 16.10 11.17 -1.68
N PRO A 127 14.92 11.16 -2.34
CA PRO A 127 13.65 11.70 -1.83
C PRO A 127 13.03 10.86 -0.69
N ILE A 128 13.84 10.52 0.31
CA ILE A 128 13.45 9.81 1.54
C ILE A 128 13.51 10.74 2.75
N HIS A 129 12.55 10.67 3.66
CA HIS A 129 12.48 11.57 4.82
C HIS A 129 13.17 11.01 6.08
N GLY A 130 13.56 9.74 6.06
CA GLY A 130 14.42 9.15 7.10
C GLY A 130 14.74 7.68 6.89
N GLU A 131 15.75 7.20 7.62
CA GLU A 131 16.28 5.83 7.52
C GLU A 131 15.21 4.73 7.69
N ARG A 132 14.16 4.98 8.47
CA ARG A 132 13.09 4.01 8.75
C ARG A 132 12.28 3.62 7.54
N GLU A 133 12.32 4.42 6.47
CA GLU A 133 11.59 4.15 5.23
C GLU A 133 12.21 3.04 4.39
N ILE A 134 13.50 2.75 4.63
CA ILE A 134 14.28 1.75 3.90
C ILE A 134 14.98 0.74 4.82
N ALA A 135 15.02 0.97 6.14
CA ALA A 135 15.75 0.14 7.11
C ALA A 135 15.39 -1.36 7.05
N ARG A 136 14.16 -1.72 6.65
CA ARG A 136 13.75 -3.13 6.57
C ARG A 136 14.29 -3.87 5.35
N TYR A 137 14.86 -3.18 4.36
CA TYR A 137 15.55 -3.86 3.25
C TYR A 137 16.96 -4.33 3.64
N TYR A 138 17.54 -3.77 4.72
CA TYR A 138 18.88 -4.10 5.18
C TYR A 138 18.87 -5.36 6.05
N VAL A 139 18.70 -6.50 5.39
CA VAL A 139 18.70 -7.81 6.03
C VAL A 139 19.77 -8.69 5.38
N ASP A 140 20.66 -9.20 6.22
CA ASP A 140 21.62 -10.24 5.85
C ASP A 140 20.86 -11.59 5.82
N TRP A 141 20.79 -12.20 4.64
CA TRP A 141 20.09 -13.46 4.42
C TRP A 141 20.87 -14.68 4.94
N ASP A 142 22.18 -14.56 5.18
CA ASP A 142 22.96 -15.62 5.82
C ASP A 142 22.71 -15.63 7.33
N GLU A 143 22.53 -14.46 7.96
CA GLU A 143 22.21 -14.36 9.39
C GLU A 143 20.71 -14.55 9.71
N CYS A 144 19.84 -14.11 8.80
CA CYS A 144 18.39 -14.27 8.90
C CYS A 144 17.86 -14.91 7.61
N PRO A 145 17.87 -16.26 7.54
CA PRO A 145 17.45 -16.98 6.36
C PRO A 145 16.04 -16.58 5.92
N PRO A 146 15.78 -16.46 4.61
CA PRO A 146 14.46 -16.10 4.10
C PRO A 146 13.33 -17.00 4.61
N ASP A 147 13.62 -18.29 4.84
CA ASP A 147 12.67 -19.26 5.42
C ASP A 147 12.15 -18.83 6.81
N GLU A 148 12.95 -18.12 7.60
CA GLU A 148 12.56 -17.60 8.92
C GLU A 148 11.76 -16.28 8.79
N LEU A 149 11.93 -15.57 7.67
CA LEU A 149 11.26 -14.31 7.36
C LEU A 149 9.99 -14.51 6.52
N GLU A 150 9.69 -15.73 6.07
CA GLU A 150 8.45 -16.06 5.36
C GLU A 150 7.20 -15.67 6.15
N GLU A 151 7.24 -15.74 7.50
CA GLU A 151 6.15 -15.28 8.37
C GLU A 151 5.98 -13.75 8.36
N GLU A 152 7.06 -12.99 8.15
CA GLU A 152 7.03 -11.53 8.02
C GLU A 152 6.64 -11.09 6.59
N GLY A 153 6.87 -11.95 5.60
CA GLY A 153 6.48 -11.77 4.21
C GLY A 153 7.36 -10.77 3.47
N LYS A 154 7.00 -9.48 3.51
CA LYS A 154 7.64 -8.41 2.71
C LYS A 154 8.26 -7.34 3.62
N ALA A 155 9.24 -6.60 3.11
CA ALA A 155 9.87 -5.53 3.88
C ALA A 155 8.85 -4.44 4.28
N TYR A 156 8.04 -3.98 3.33
CA TYR A 156 6.95 -3.03 3.58
C TYR A 156 5.62 -3.45 2.92
N ASP A 157 4.52 -2.95 3.48
CA ASP A 157 3.19 -3.09 2.90
C ASP A 157 3.11 -2.30 1.58
N GLY A 158 2.99 -3.01 0.46
CA GLY A 158 2.95 -2.43 -0.89
C GLY A 158 4.00 -3.02 -1.83
N ASP A 159 5.09 -3.56 -1.26
CA ASP A 159 6.17 -4.21 -1.99
C ASP A 159 5.64 -5.35 -2.86
N SER A 160 6.38 -5.67 -3.92
CA SER A 160 6.04 -6.75 -4.84
C SER A 160 6.69 -8.06 -4.42
N PHE A 161 7.92 -8.01 -3.89
CA PHE A 161 8.78 -9.16 -3.64
C PHE A 161 8.98 -9.43 -2.14
N PRO A 162 8.91 -10.70 -1.70
CA PRO A 162 9.18 -11.09 -0.32
C PRO A 162 10.68 -11.11 -0.02
N TYR A 163 11.04 -11.31 1.25
CA TYR A 163 12.42 -11.61 1.63
C TYR A 163 12.92 -12.89 0.95
N GLY A 164 14.19 -12.91 0.55
CA GLY A 164 14.80 -14.00 -0.21
C GLY A 164 14.63 -13.92 -1.74
N ASP A 165 13.89 -12.93 -2.24
CA ASP A 165 13.80 -12.66 -3.67
C ASP A 165 14.74 -11.52 -4.06
N CYS A 166 15.71 -11.79 -4.95
CA CYS A 166 16.68 -10.80 -5.42
C CYS A 166 16.02 -9.60 -6.14
N TRP A 167 14.78 -9.76 -6.61
CA TRP A 167 13.99 -8.67 -7.20
C TRP A 167 13.49 -7.65 -6.17
N GLN A 168 13.67 -7.89 -4.87
CA GLN A 168 13.50 -6.89 -3.82
C GLN A 168 14.32 -5.61 -4.08
N MET A 169 15.43 -5.71 -4.84
CA MET A 169 16.17 -4.57 -5.38
C MET A 169 15.27 -3.54 -6.09
N THR A 170 14.24 -3.99 -6.82
CA THR A 170 13.33 -3.08 -7.54
C THR A 170 12.34 -2.37 -6.64
N ASP A 171 11.87 -3.03 -5.57
CA ASP A 171 11.05 -2.40 -4.54
C ASP A 171 11.87 -1.35 -3.77
N PHE A 172 13.13 -1.68 -3.45
CA PHE A 172 14.07 -0.73 -2.86
C PHE A 172 14.31 0.50 -3.74
N ALA A 173 14.59 0.30 -5.03
CA ALA A 173 14.77 1.41 -5.99
C ALA A 173 13.50 2.27 -6.11
N ALA A 174 12.32 1.65 -6.15
CA ALA A 174 11.04 2.37 -6.17
C ALA A 174 10.83 3.21 -4.90
N ARG A 175 11.24 2.70 -3.74
CA ARG A 175 11.18 3.42 -2.46
C ARG A 175 12.11 4.64 -2.43
N LEU A 176 13.23 4.57 -3.15
CA LEU A 176 14.14 5.69 -3.38
C LEU A 176 13.63 6.70 -4.43
N GLY A 177 12.44 6.50 -4.99
CA GLY A 177 11.86 7.36 -6.03
C GLY A 177 12.23 6.95 -7.47
N PHE A 178 12.91 5.82 -7.64
CA PHE A 178 13.36 5.32 -8.93
C PHE A 178 12.70 3.97 -9.28
N PRO A 179 11.42 3.96 -9.66
CA PRO A 179 10.75 2.72 -10.04
C PRO A 179 11.39 2.14 -11.30
N TRP A 180 11.47 0.81 -11.35
CA TRP A 180 12.05 0.07 -12.47
C TRP A 180 11.25 0.29 -13.78
N PRO A 181 11.87 0.79 -14.86
CA PRO A 181 11.17 1.18 -16.09
C PRO A 181 11.35 0.20 -17.25
N PHE A 182 12.12 -0.88 -17.08
CA PHE A 182 12.54 -1.77 -18.17
C PHE A 182 11.72 -3.07 -18.17
N ASP A 183 10.52 -3.03 -18.74
CA ASP A 183 9.51 -4.11 -18.72
C ASP A 183 9.83 -5.36 -19.60
N GLU A 184 10.98 -5.42 -20.28
CA GLU A 184 11.25 -6.38 -21.36
C GLU A 184 12.49 -7.29 -21.17
N MET A 185 12.78 -7.79 -19.96
CA MET A 185 13.78 -8.86 -19.79
C MET A 185 13.12 -10.23 -19.67
N GLU A 186 13.61 -11.22 -20.44
CA GLU A 186 13.08 -12.61 -20.50
C GLU A 186 13.06 -13.35 -19.15
N ASP A 187 13.82 -12.89 -18.16
CA ASP A 187 13.89 -13.46 -16.80
C ASP A 187 13.44 -12.48 -15.69
N ALA A 188 12.96 -11.28 -16.03
CA ALA A 188 12.34 -10.39 -15.06
C ALA A 188 10.87 -10.81 -14.83
N PRO A 189 10.44 -11.10 -13.59
CA PRO A 189 9.03 -11.27 -13.33
C PRO A 189 8.33 -9.96 -13.71
N ARG A 190 7.23 -10.08 -14.47
CA ARG A 190 6.39 -8.92 -14.84
C ARG A 190 6.06 -8.15 -13.57
N LEU A 191 6.67 -6.98 -13.40
CA LEU A 191 6.24 -6.01 -12.40
C LEU A 191 4.75 -5.76 -12.61
N LYS A 192 4.03 -5.53 -11.50
CA LYS A 192 2.59 -5.25 -11.53
C LYS A 192 2.34 -4.26 -12.66
N PRO A 193 1.39 -4.55 -13.57
CA PRO A 193 1.16 -3.70 -14.73
C PRO A 193 1.04 -2.25 -14.26
N GLN A 194 1.75 -1.33 -14.93
CA GLN A 194 1.53 0.10 -14.76
C GLN A 194 0.03 0.30 -14.61
N LEU A 195 -0.41 0.80 -13.45
CA LEU A 195 -1.83 0.91 -13.18
C LEU A 195 -2.42 1.73 -14.33
N PRO A 196 -3.44 1.20 -15.04
CA PRO A 196 -4.02 1.92 -16.15
C PRO A 196 -4.48 3.28 -15.66
N THR A 197 -4.31 4.29 -16.51
CA THR A 197 -4.83 5.63 -16.22
C THR A 197 -6.35 5.57 -16.05
N LEU A 198 -6.93 6.55 -15.37
CA LEU A 198 -8.38 6.61 -15.23
C LEU A 198 -9.08 6.62 -16.59
N ARG A 199 -8.52 7.31 -17.59
CA ARG A 199 -9.05 7.29 -18.97
C ARG A 199 -9.09 5.88 -19.53
N GLU A 200 -8.02 5.10 -19.38
CA GLU A 200 -7.99 3.72 -19.88
C GLU A 200 -8.96 2.81 -19.14
N ILE A 201 -9.11 2.97 -17.82
CA ILE A 201 -10.08 2.23 -17.03
C ILE A 201 -11.50 2.52 -17.53
N LEU A 202 -11.82 3.79 -17.77
CA LEU A 202 -13.15 4.20 -18.21
C LEU A 202 -13.40 3.81 -19.66
N ASP A 203 -12.46 4.02 -20.59
CA ASP A 203 -12.68 3.77 -22.02
C ASP A 203 -12.77 2.28 -22.34
N LYS A 204 -11.93 1.46 -21.69
CA LYS A 204 -11.90 0.01 -21.89
C LYS A 204 -12.78 -0.74 -20.89
N GLU A 205 -13.45 -0.02 -19.98
CA GLU A 205 -14.26 -0.56 -18.89
C GLU A 205 -13.53 -1.68 -18.13
N LEU A 206 -12.26 -1.40 -17.79
CA LEU A 206 -11.36 -2.40 -17.24
C LEU A 206 -11.89 -2.91 -15.89
N PRO A 207 -11.94 -4.23 -15.70
CA PRO A 207 -12.33 -4.79 -14.41
C PRO A 207 -11.34 -4.33 -13.33
N SER A 208 -11.81 -4.25 -12.09
CA SER A 208 -10.94 -4.07 -10.91
C SER A 208 -9.75 -5.03 -10.99
N VAL A 209 -8.60 -4.62 -10.46
CA VAL A 209 -7.26 -5.27 -10.47
C VAL A 209 -7.24 -6.77 -10.11
N SER A 210 -8.36 -7.31 -9.65
CA SER A 210 -8.53 -8.61 -9.03
C SER A 210 -9.62 -9.51 -9.65
N CYS A 211 -10.27 -9.09 -10.74
CA CYS A 211 -11.30 -9.85 -11.47
C CYS A 211 -12.54 -10.28 -10.62
N GLY A 212 -13.72 -9.76 -10.97
CA GLY A 212 -15.04 -10.38 -10.68
C GLY A 212 -15.66 -10.28 -9.28
N GLU A 213 -14.93 -10.44 -8.17
CA GLU A 213 -15.56 -10.81 -6.89
C GLU A 213 -16.24 -9.68 -6.08
N VAL A 214 -16.00 -8.41 -6.42
CA VAL A 214 -16.48 -7.28 -5.60
C VAL A 214 -17.99 -7.08 -5.74
N LEU A 215 -18.56 -7.21 -6.94
CA LEU A 215 -19.99 -6.99 -7.19
C LEU A 215 -20.86 -8.15 -6.68
N ASP A 216 -20.33 -9.37 -6.65
CA ASP A 216 -21.03 -10.54 -6.09
C ASP A 216 -21.27 -10.39 -4.58
N LYS A 217 -20.42 -9.63 -3.88
CA LYS A 217 -20.58 -9.31 -2.45
C LYS A 217 -21.70 -8.30 -2.18
N TYR A 218 -22.09 -7.51 -3.19
CA TYR A 218 -23.02 -6.39 -3.05
C TYR A 218 -24.18 -6.47 -4.05
N PRO A 219 -25.24 -7.26 -3.76
CA PRO A 219 -26.38 -7.45 -4.66
C PRO A 219 -27.03 -6.14 -5.14
N LEU A 220 -27.04 -5.12 -4.28
CA LEU A 220 -27.57 -3.79 -4.61
C LEU A 220 -26.75 -3.09 -5.70
N LEU A 221 -25.42 -3.23 -5.69
CA LEU A 221 -24.52 -2.63 -6.69
C LEU A 221 -24.53 -3.38 -8.01
N ALA A 222 -24.76 -4.69 -7.97
CA ALA A 222 -24.95 -5.50 -9.18
C ALA A 222 -26.28 -5.16 -9.90
N ALA A 223 -27.32 -4.79 -9.15
CA ALA A 223 -28.65 -4.57 -9.69
C ALA A 223 -28.89 -3.15 -10.23
N LEU A 224 -28.20 -2.12 -9.70
CA LEU A 224 -28.50 -0.73 -9.98
C LEU A 224 -27.23 0.13 -10.14
N PRO A 225 -27.26 1.15 -11.03
CA PRO A 225 -26.17 2.11 -11.13
C PRO A 225 -25.88 2.81 -9.81
N SER A 226 -24.61 3.06 -9.52
CA SER A 226 -24.13 3.64 -8.27
C SER A 226 -22.98 4.62 -8.52
N ALA A 227 -22.43 5.19 -7.44
CA ALA A 227 -21.23 6.02 -7.55
C ALA A 227 -19.98 5.27 -8.06
N PHE A 228 -20.05 3.93 -8.16
CA PHE A 228 -18.98 3.12 -8.73
C PHE A 228 -19.20 2.79 -10.21
N SER A 229 -20.31 3.23 -10.80
CA SER A 229 -20.59 3.00 -12.21
C SER A 229 -19.75 3.93 -13.09
N PHE A 230 -19.20 3.41 -14.19
CA PHE A 230 -18.29 4.19 -15.06
C PHE A 230 -18.94 5.45 -15.64
N ASP A 231 -20.26 5.43 -15.90
CA ASP A 231 -21.03 6.61 -16.32
C ASP A 231 -21.02 7.71 -15.26
N TYR A 232 -21.21 7.36 -13.99
CA TYR A 232 -21.14 8.32 -12.89
C TYR A 232 -19.74 8.93 -12.76
N VAL A 233 -18.69 8.12 -12.89
CA VAL A 233 -17.31 8.61 -12.81
C VAL A 233 -16.98 9.55 -13.98
N ARG A 234 -17.42 9.21 -15.20
CA ARG A 234 -17.27 10.08 -16.38
C ARG A 234 -18.00 11.43 -16.20
N GLU A 235 -19.20 11.41 -15.62
CA GLU A 235 -19.93 12.65 -15.27
C GLU A 235 -19.16 13.47 -14.22
N LEU A 236 -18.65 12.80 -13.17
CA LEU A 236 -17.96 13.43 -12.04
C LEU A 236 -16.67 14.15 -12.44
N ILE A 237 -15.83 13.53 -13.28
CA ILE A 237 -14.56 14.14 -13.74
C ILE A 237 -14.79 15.32 -14.69
N ALA A 238 -15.95 15.37 -15.34
CA ALA A 238 -16.33 16.46 -16.22
C ALA A 238 -16.88 17.69 -15.46
N GLU A 239 -17.20 17.57 -14.17
CA GLU A 239 -17.73 18.67 -13.37
C GLU A 239 -16.73 19.83 -13.23
N ASP A 240 -17.25 21.06 -13.29
CA ASP A 240 -16.47 22.27 -13.05
C ASP A 240 -15.88 22.23 -11.62
N GLY A 241 -14.56 22.31 -11.53
CA GLY A 241 -13.79 22.12 -10.30
C GLY A 241 -12.99 20.82 -10.32
N VAL A 242 -13.64 19.68 -10.57
CA VAL A 242 -12.95 18.37 -10.69
C VAL A 242 -12.11 18.31 -11.97
N ARG A 243 -12.62 18.85 -13.08
CA ARG A 243 -11.89 18.92 -14.35
C ARG A 243 -10.53 19.62 -14.24
N GLY A 244 -10.38 20.55 -13.30
CA GLY A 244 -9.14 21.31 -13.09
C GLY A 244 -7.95 20.47 -12.62
N PHE A 245 -8.19 19.24 -12.13
CA PHE A 245 -7.14 18.34 -11.64
C PHE A 245 -6.59 17.42 -12.74
N HIS A 246 -7.22 17.37 -13.91
CA HIS A 246 -6.79 16.53 -15.03
C HIS A 246 -6.62 15.03 -14.65
N PHE A 247 -7.57 14.49 -13.86
CA PHE A 247 -7.49 13.11 -13.36
C PHE A 247 -7.56 12.02 -14.44
N GLU A 248 -7.99 12.34 -15.66
CA GLU A 248 -8.05 11.37 -16.76
C GLU A 248 -6.70 10.72 -17.06
N ASP A 249 -5.62 11.50 -16.97
CA ASP A 249 -4.26 11.07 -17.29
C ASP A 249 -3.53 10.49 -16.07
N LYS A 250 -4.20 10.38 -14.92
CA LYS A 250 -3.63 9.91 -13.65
C LYS A 250 -4.09 8.49 -13.34
N THR A 251 -3.25 7.76 -12.63
CA THR A 251 -3.57 6.45 -12.07
C THR A 251 -4.54 6.57 -10.89
N PRO A 252 -5.31 5.53 -10.56
CA PRO A 252 -6.18 5.52 -9.37
C PRO A 252 -5.46 5.87 -8.06
N LEU A 253 -4.17 5.52 -7.94
CA LEU A 253 -3.38 5.83 -6.74
C LEU A 253 -3.02 7.31 -6.64
N GLU A 254 -2.58 7.92 -7.75
CA GLU A 254 -2.30 9.35 -7.80
C GLU A 254 -3.55 10.19 -7.50
N ILE A 255 -4.71 9.74 -8.00
CA ILE A 255 -5.99 10.41 -7.74
C ILE A 255 -6.32 10.39 -6.24
N ILE A 256 -6.14 9.27 -5.55
CA ILE A 256 -6.37 9.18 -4.10
C ILE A 256 -5.46 10.17 -3.37
N ASN A 257 -4.15 10.13 -3.66
CA ASN A 257 -3.19 10.99 -2.97
C ASN A 257 -3.48 12.49 -3.18
N GLU A 258 -3.85 12.88 -4.39
CA GLU A 258 -4.15 14.27 -4.71
C GLU A 258 -5.48 14.74 -4.11
N ALA A 259 -6.50 13.87 -4.11
CA ALA A 259 -7.77 14.14 -3.44
C ALA A 259 -7.59 14.32 -1.92
N GLU A 260 -6.75 13.49 -1.30
CA GLU A 260 -6.35 13.65 0.10
C GLU A 260 -5.59 14.96 0.32
N ASN A 261 -4.56 15.25 -0.47
CA ASN A 261 -3.76 16.48 -0.35
C ASN A 261 -4.63 17.74 -0.46
N TYR A 262 -5.56 17.77 -1.43
CA TYR A 262 -6.51 18.88 -1.56
C TYR A 262 -7.36 19.03 -0.29
N ARG A 263 -7.86 17.92 0.26
CA ARG A 263 -8.66 17.91 1.49
C ARG A 263 -7.93 18.51 2.68
N TRP A 264 -6.65 18.20 2.85
CA TRP A 264 -5.80 18.77 3.90
C TRP A 264 -5.54 20.27 3.73
N SER A 265 -5.60 20.78 2.51
CA SER A 265 -5.42 22.21 2.22
C SER A 265 -6.64 23.08 2.58
N VAL A 266 -7.82 22.46 2.73
CA VAL A 266 -9.09 23.17 2.97
C VAL A 266 -9.39 23.23 4.47
N LYS A 267 -9.79 24.41 4.97
CA LYS A 267 -10.03 24.65 6.41
C LYS A 267 -11.24 23.89 7.00
N MET A 268 -12.23 23.57 6.17
CA MET A 268 -13.43 22.79 6.54
C MET A 268 -13.82 21.88 5.37
N PRO A 269 -13.04 20.81 5.11
CA PRO A 269 -13.22 19.97 3.93
C PRO A 269 -14.61 19.31 3.89
N GLU A 270 -15.20 19.02 5.05
CA GLU A 270 -16.54 18.43 5.17
C GLU A 270 -17.69 19.37 4.76
N ARG A 271 -17.40 20.66 4.52
CA ARG A 271 -18.37 21.65 4.02
C ARG A 271 -18.07 22.09 2.59
N ASP A 272 -16.96 21.64 2.03
CA ASP A 272 -16.52 22.01 0.71
C ASP A 272 -17.09 21.03 -0.33
N LYS A 273 -17.81 21.57 -1.31
CA LYS A 273 -18.49 20.75 -2.33
C LYS A 273 -17.48 20.00 -3.19
N LEU A 274 -16.33 20.60 -3.50
CA LEU A 274 -15.30 19.95 -4.30
C LEU A 274 -14.66 18.82 -3.51
N CYS A 275 -14.32 19.00 -2.23
CA CYS A 275 -13.87 17.92 -1.36
C CYS A 275 -14.88 16.74 -1.31
N MET A 276 -16.18 17.03 -1.27
CA MET A 276 -17.21 15.98 -1.31
C MET A 276 -17.22 15.21 -2.64
N ARG A 277 -17.04 15.91 -3.76
CA ARG A 277 -16.94 15.29 -5.10
C ARG A 277 -15.66 14.46 -5.24
N LEU A 278 -14.52 14.99 -4.77
CA LEU A 278 -13.24 14.27 -4.76
C LEU A 278 -13.31 13.01 -3.90
N ALA A 279 -13.98 13.06 -2.74
CA ALA A 279 -14.19 11.89 -1.90
C ALA A 279 -15.04 10.79 -2.58
N ALA A 280 -15.95 11.16 -3.48
CA ALA A 280 -16.68 10.19 -4.30
C ALA A 280 -15.78 9.51 -5.34
N LEU A 281 -14.89 10.27 -5.98
CA LEU A 281 -13.91 9.76 -6.95
C LEU A 281 -12.87 8.85 -6.27
N GLU A 282 -12.38 9.27 -5.10
CA GLU A 282 -11.48 8.51 -4.25
C GLU A 282 -12.10 7.17 -3.84
N ALA A 283 -13.37 7.16 -3.45
CA ALA A 283 -14.08 5.92 -3.13
C ALA A 283 -14.11 4.93 -4.30
N PHE A 284 -14.31 5.41 -5.54
CA PHE A 284 -14.24 4.57 -6.73
C PHE A 284 -12.84 4.02 -6.97
N CYS A 285 -11.81 4.87 -6.89
CA CYS A 285 -10.41 4.46 -7.07
C CYS A 285 -9.98 3.43 -6.02
N SER A 286 -10.31 3.67 -4.74
CA SER A 286 -10.04 2.74 -3.64
C SER A 286 -10.75 1.40 -3.84
N LEU A 287 -12.03 1.41 -4.26
CA LEU A 287 -12.76 0.17 -4.54
C LEU A 287 -12.14 -0.59 -5.73
N TRP A 288 -11.78 0.13 -6.80
CA TRP A 288 -11.18 -0.46 -7.99
C TRP A 288 -9.83 -1.11 -7.68
N MET A 289 -9.05 -0.52 -6.77
CA MET A 289 -7.78 -1.05 -6.26
C MET A 289 -7.90 -2.09 -5.13
N ARG A 290 -9.12 -2.44 -4.67
CA ARG A 290 -9.36 -3.30 -3.48
C ARG A 290 -8.69 -2.79 -2.18
N GLN A 291 -8.61 -1.48 -1.98
CA GLN A 291 -8.34 -0.97 -0.63
C GLN A 291 -9.49 -1.32 0.32
N ASP A 292 -9.19 -1.43 1.62
CA ASP A 292 -10.15 -1.88 2.64
C ASP A 292 -11.55 -1.26 2.48
N GLY A 293 -12.59 -2.09 2.61
CA GLY A 293 -13.99 -1.64 2.50
C GLY A 293 -14.37 -0.56 3.52
N LEU A 294 -13.61 -0.48 4.63
CA LEU A 294 -13.74 0.60 5.61
C LEU A 294 -13.28 1.95 5.04
N ASN A 295 -12.19 1.99 4.28
CA ASN A 295 -11.68 3.21 3.65
C ASN A 295 -12.66 3.70 2.58
N VAL A 296 -13.19 2.79 1.75
CA VAL A 296 -14.23 3.10 0.75
C VAL A 296 -15.47 3.70 1.42
N TRP A 297 -15.95 3.10 2.51
CA TRP A 297 -17.11 3.63 3.25
C TRP A 297 -16.84 5.00 3.85
N CYS A 298 -15.65 5.23 4.41
CA CYS A 298 -15.27 6.54 4.95
C CYS A 298 -15.29 7.62 3.87
N CYS A 299 -14.74 7.35 2.69
CA CYS A 299 -14.76 8.26 1.55
C CYS A 299 -16.20 8.61 1.14
N LEU A 300 -17.06 7.60 0.99
CA LEU A 300 -18.48 7.82 0.68
C LEU A 300 -19.21 8.57 1.79
N HIS A 301 -18.88 8.31 3.06
CA HIS A 301 -19.43 9.03 4.19
C HIS A 301 -19.07 10.52 4.16
N TYR A 302 -17.83 10.85 3.81
CA TYR A 302 -17.38 12.23 3.59
C TYR A 302 -18.08 12.87 2.39
N ALA A 303 -18.24 12.15 1.27
CA ALA A 303 -18.95 12.63 0.08
C ALA A 303 -20.43 12.98 0.34
N THR A 304 -20.99 12.47 1.43
CA THR A 304 -22.39 12.63 1.84
C THR A 304 -22.48 13.11 3.29
N TYR A 305 -21.51 13.93 3.71
CA TYR A 305 -21.39 14.41 5.08
C TYR A 305 -22.62 15.20 5.53
N GLU A 306 -23.18 14.79 6.67
CA GLU A 306 -24.35 15.41 7.29
C GLU A 306 -23.92 16.06 8.63
N PRO A 307 -23.75 17.39 8.71
CA PRO A 307 -23.35 18.05 9.95
C PRO A 307 -24.40 17.85 11.05
N VAL A 308 -23.95 17.43 12.23
CA VAL A 308 -24.81 17.09 13.38
C VAL A 308 -25.51 18.32 13.99
N CYS A 309 -24.94 19.51 13.83
CA CYS A 309 -25.31 20.70 14.61
C CYS A 309 -26.10 21.77 13.83
N ILE A 310 -26.41 21.56 12.55
CA ILE A 310 -27.06 22.57 11.68
C ILE A 310 -28.16 21.88 10.86
N LYS A 311 -29.26 22.58 10.56
CA LYS A 311 -30.25 22.11 9.57
C LYS A 311 -29.53 21.88 8.25
N TYR A 312 -29.45 20.62 7.83
CA TYR A 312 -28.79 20.21 6.60
C TYR A 312 -29.82 19.65 5.61
N GLU A 313 -29.59 19.90 4.33
CA GLU A 313 -30.38 19.32 3.24
C GLU A 313 -30.01 17.85 3.11
N LYS A 314 -30.98 16.95 3.26
CA LYS A 314 -30.71 15.51 3.18
C LYS A 314 -30.05 15.17 1.83
N PRO A 315 -29.07 14.25 1.79
CA PRO A 315 -28.49 13.82 0.53
C PRO A 315 -29.58 13.37 -0.45
N ASP A 316 -29.43 13.78 -1.70
CA ASP A 316 -30.34 13.54 -2.82
C ASP A 316 -29.68 12.77 -3.97
N ASP A 317 -28.35 12.65 -3.96
CA ASP A 317 -27.61 11.82 -4.91
C ASP A 317 -27.90 10.32 -4.69
N VAL A 318 -28.80 9.80 -5.51
CA VAL A 318 -29.26 8.41 -5.48
C VAL A 318 -28.11 7.43 -5.71
N ARG A 319 -27.17 7.74 -6.62
CA ARG A 319 -26.07 6.84 -6.98
C ARG A 319 -25.05 6.73 -5.84
N LEU A 320 -24.74 7.84 -5.16
CA LEU A 320 -23.92 7.86 -3.94
C LEU A 320 -24.58 7.12 -2.78
N LEU A 321 -25.87 7.34 -2.55
CA LEU A 321 -26.60 6.66 -1.47
C LEU A 321 -26.65 5.14 -1.68
N ARG A 322 -26.83 4.67 -2.93
CA ARG A 322 -26.75 3.24 -3.27
C ARG A 322 -25.36 2.67 -2.95
N ALA A 323 -24.30 3.36 -3.36
CA ALA A 323 -22.92 2.96 -3.07
C ALA A 323 -22.67 2.85 -1.55
N ARG A 324 -23.01 3.90 -0.79
CA ARG A 324 -22.78 3.95 0.66
C ARG A 324 -23.56 2.88 1.39
N ALA A 325 -24.83 2.69 1.06
CA ALA A 325 -25.68 1.68 1.69
C ALA A 325 -25.17 0.25 1.46
N ALA A 326 -24.59 -0.03 0.30
CA ALA A 326 -24.09 -1.36 -0.05
C ALA A 326 -22.78 -1.71 0.67
N VAL A 327 -21.81 -0.79 0.70
CA VAL A 327 -20.47 -1.05 1.27
C VAL A 327 -20.39 -0.83 2.79
N THR A 328 -21.49 -0.43 3.43
CA THR A 328 -21.55 -0.16 4.87
C THR A 328 -21.27 -1.42 5.69
N ASP A 329 -20.34 -1.32 6.65
CA ASP A 329 -20.07 -2.34 7.64
C ASP A 329 -21.23 -2.50 8.64
N PHE A 330 -21.36 -3.70 9.23
CA PHE A 330 -22.42 -4.04 10.17
C PHE A 330 -22.46 -3.13 11.41
N THR A 331 -21.31 -2.65 11.89
CA THR A 331 -21.25 -1.69 13.02
C THR A 331 -21.94 -0.37 12.70
N LYS A 332 -22.05 0.00 11.42
CA LYS A 332 -22.69 1.21 10.92
C LYS A 332 -24.03 0.93 10.21
N ARG A 333 -24.62 -0.26 10.37
CA ARG A 333 -25.90 -0.67 9.74
C ARG A 333 -27.05 0.35 9.82
N HIS A 334 -27.13 1.12 10.90
CA HIS A 334 -28.15 2.18 11.06
C HIS A 334 -28.02 3.27 9.98
N ARG A 335 -26.80 3.53 9.47
CA ARG A 335 -26.55 4.43 8.34
C ARG A 335 -27.08 3.81 7.04
N ALA A 336 -26.74 2.55 6.75
CA ALA A 336 -27.28 1.84 5.59
C ALA A 336 -28.81 1.80 5.58
N GLN A 337 -29.44 1.47 6.70
CA GLN A 337 -30.90 1.45 6.82
C GLN A 337 -31.53 2.83 6.56
N ARG A 338 -30.85 3.90 7.00
CA ARG A 338 -31.31 5.27 6.77
C ARG A 338 -31.17 5.68 5.32
N ASP A 339 -30.08 5.31 4.67
CA ASP A 339 -29.86 5.56 3.24
C ASP A 339 -30.87 4.81 2.38
N LEU A 340 -31.15 3.53 2.70
CA LEU A 340 -32.19 2.74 2.02
C LEU A 340 -33.58 3.36 2.18
N LYS A 341 -33.93 3.88 3.36
CA LYS A 341 -35.19 4.62 3.55
C LYS A 341 -35.25 5.89 2.69
N ARG A 342 -34.14 6.62 2.60
CA ARG A 342 -34.03 7.81 1.75
C ARG A 342 -34.13 7.45 0.26
N LEU A 343 -33.53 6.35 -0.16
CA LEU A 343 -33.62 5.83 -1.52
C LEU A 343 -35.05 5.46 -1.92
N ILE A 344 -35.86 4.92 -1.00
CA ILE A 344 -37.29 4.68 -1.25
C ILE A 344 -38.06 5.98 -1.52
N GLU A 345 -37.69 7.10 -0.86
CA GLU A 345 -38.30 8.41 -1.11
C GLU A 345 -37.89 9.00 -2.47
N LEU A 346 -36.62 8.83 -2.85
CA LEU A 346 -36.02 9.47 -4.03
C LEU A 346 -36.20 8.67 -5.33
N ASP A 347 -36.30 7.35 -5.23
CA ASP A 347 -36.33 6.43 -6.35
C ASP A 347 -37.37 5.32 -6.13
N PRO A 348 -38.67 5.65 -6.22
CA PRO A 348 -39.75 4.71 -5.94
C PRO A 348 -39.81 3.57 -6.96
N ALA A 349 -39.22 3.74 -8.16
CA ALA A 349 -39.20 2.70 -9.20
C ALA A 349 -38.45 1.43 -8.74
N ASN A 350 -37.47 1.57 -7.84
CA ASN A 350 -36.66 0.47 -7.32
C ASN A 350 -36.96 0.13 -5.85
N GLU A 351 -38.08 0.61 -5.31
CA GLU A 351 -38.49 0.44 -3.91
C GLU A 351 -38.44 -1.02 -3.44
N ALA A 352 -38.84 -1.97 -4.30
CA ALA A 352 -38.84 -3.39 -3.96
C ALA A 352 -37.44 -3.91 -3.60
N LEU A 353 -36.40 -3.45 -4.32
CA LEU A 353 -35.01 -3.83 -4.08
C LEU A 353 -34.50 -3.24 -2.76
N TYR A 354 -34.77 -1.96 -2.51
CA TYR A 354 -34.37 -1.31 -1.25
C TYR A 354 -35.05 -1.93 -0.04
N ARG A 355 -36.33 -2.33 -0.16
CA ARG A 355 -37.04 -3.04 0.89
C ARG A 355 -36.51 -4.45 1.13
N ALA A 356 -36.06 -5.15 0.09
CA ALA A 356 -35.41 -6.45 0.24
C ALA A 356 -34.10 -6.32 1.02
N GLU A 357 -33.28 -5.32 0.69
CA GLU A 357 -32.04 -5.01 1.42
C GLU A 357 -32.30 -4.63 2.89
N LEU A 358 -33.34 -3.84 3.17
CA LEU A 358 -33.74 -3.55 4.55
C LEU A 358 -34.10 -4.82 5.34
N ARG A 359 -34.76 -5.80 4.71
CA ARG A 359 -35.06 -7.08 5.35
C ARG A 359 -33.79 -7.90 5.60
N ARG A 360 -32.84 -7.89 4.66
CA ARG A 360 -31.52 -8.53 4.84
C ARG A 360 -30.79 -7.97 6.06
N TRP A 361 -30.74 -6.64 6.19
CA TRP A 361 -30.16 -5.97 7.35
C TRP A 361 -30.87 -6.33 8.67
N ALA A 362 -32.20 -6.36 8.67
CA ALA A 362 -32.97 -6.74 9.85
C ALA A 362 -32.69 -8.18 10.28
N ALA A 363 -32.61 -9.13 9.33
CA ALA A 363 -32.29 -10.52 9.62
C ALA A 363 -30.88 -10.68 10.21
N GLN A 364 -29.88 -9.98 9.65
CA GLN A 364 -28.52 -9.97 10.20
C GLN A 364 -28.49 -9.37 11.62
N GLU A 365 -29.24 -8.30 11.86
CA GLU A 365 -29.33 -7.67 13.19
C GLU A 365 -29.96 -8.61 14.22
N SER A 366 -31.04 -9.31 13.89
CA SER A 366 -31.64 -10.32 14.77
C SER A 366 -30.71 -11.49 15.06
N ALA A 367 -29.97 -11.97 14.06
CA ALA A 367 -28.98 -13.03 14.24
C ALA A 367 -27.84 -12.60 15.18
N TRP A 368 -27.32 -11.38 14.97
CA TRP A 368 -26.28 -10.80 15.83
C TRP A 368 -26.77 -10.61 17.27
N GLN A 369 -27.99 -10.09 17.47
CA GLN A 369 -28.57 -9.94 18.81
C GLN A 369 -28.68 -11.28 19.52
N THR A 370 -29.17 -12.31 18.84
CA THR A 370 -29.30 -13.67 19.39
C THR A 370 -27.96 -14.22 19.85
N GLU A 371 -26.89 -14.01 19.08
CA GLU A 371 -25.56 -14.50 19.43
C GLU A 371 -24.92 -13.68 20.56
N ASN A 372 -25.10 -12.35 20.54
CA ASN A 372 -24.61 -11.47 21.58
C ASN A 372 -25.30 -11.73 22.93
N ASP A 373 -26.61 -12.02 22.93
CA ASP A 373 -27.38 -12.37 24.13
C ASP A 373 -26.86 -13.68 24.74
N LYS A 374 -26.60 -14.72 23.92
CA LYS A 374 -25.96 -15.96 24.40
C LYS A 374 -24.58 -15.71 25.02
N HIS A 375 -23.77 -14.87 24.37
CA HIS A 375 -22.44 -14.54 24.88
C HIS A 375 -22.53 -13.80 26.22
N PHE A 376 -23.46 -12.85 26.34
CA PHE A 376 -23.72 -12.12 27.58
C PHE A 376 -24.21 -13.06 28.70
N ASP A 377 -25.14 -13.96 28.40
CA ASP A 377 -25.65 -14.95 29.35
C ASP A 377 -24.52 -15.90 29.83
N ALA A 378 -23.67 -16.36 28.91
CA ALA A 378 -22.51 -17.20 29.25
C ALA A 378 -21.51 -16.45 30.13
N TRP A 379 -21.27 -15.17 29.86
CA TRP A 379 -20.40 -14.31 30.67
C TRP A 379 -20.97 -14.10 32.08
N MET A 380 -22.27 -13.82 32.19
CA MET A 380 -22.97 -13.67 33.47
C MET A 380 -22.90 -14.97 34.29
N ALA A 381 -23.16 -16.12 33.67
CA ALA A 381 -23.06 -17.42 34.34
C ALA A 381 -21.63 -17.71 34.85
N ASN A 382 -20.60 -17.26 34.13
CA ASN A 382 -19.21 -17.39 34.57
C ASN A 382 -18.91 -16.50 35.80
N ILE A 383 -19.45 -15.28 35.83
CA ILE A 383 -19.34 -14.38 36.99
C ILE A 383 -20.00 -15.00 38.22
N GLU A 384 -21.21 -15.54 38.07
CA GLU A 384 -21.92 -16.20 39.17
C GLU A 384 -21.15 -17.41 39.69
N ARG A 385 -20.57 -18.23 38.79
CA ARG A 385 -19.73 -19.36 39.16
C ARG A 385 -18.47 -18.93 39.93
N LYS A 386 -17.82 -17.83 39.52
CA LYS A 386 -16.67 -17.26 40.24
C LYS A 386 -17.06 -16.81 41.65
N LYS A 387 -18.19 -16.09 41.78
CA LYS A 387 -18.72 -15.67 43.09
C LYS A 387 -19.05 -16.86 43.99
N ALA A 388 -19.66 -17.91 43.46
CA ALA A 388 -19.96 -19.12 44.22
C ALA A 388 -18.69 -19.84 44.70
N ASN A 389 -17.68 -19.97 43.83
CA ASN A 389 -16.38 -20.56 44.19
C ASN A 389 -15.63 -19.73 45.25
N GLU A 390 -15.71 -18.39 45.19
CA GLU A 390 -15.14 -17.52 46.22
C GLU A 390 -15.88 -17.66 47.55
N ALA A 391 -17.21 -17.71 47.54
CA ALA A 391 -18.02 -17.94 48.73
C ALA A 391 -17.66 -19.29 49.39
N GLU A 392 -17.57 -20.37 48.61
CA GLU A 392 -17.17 -21.69 49.11
C GLU A 392 -15.75 -21.69 49.70
N LYS A 393 -14.80 -20.99 49.07
CA LYS A 393 -13.44 -20.82 49.61
C LYS A 393 -13.44 -20.04 50.92
N THR A 394 -14.25 -18.99 51.04
CA THR A 394 -14.38 -18.22 52.27
C THR A 394 -15.00 -19.04 53.39
N GLU A 395 -16.04 -19.83 53.09
CA GLU A 395 -16.69 -20.72 54.05
C GLU A 395 -15.73 -21.80 54.55
N LYS A 396 -14.99 -22.46 53.63
CA LYS A 396 -13.93 -23.42 53.99
C LYS A 396 -12.85 -22.78 54.87
N ARG A 397 -12.50 -21.51 54.64
CA ARG A 397 -11.52 -20.77 55.46
C ARG A 397 -12.06 -20.48 56.86
N ILE A 398 -13.32 -20.06 56.97
CA ILE A 398 -14.00 -19.83 58.25
C ILE A 398 -14.11 -21.13 59.05
N SER A 399 -14.54 -22.23 58.43
CA SER A 399 -14.64 -23.54 59.07
C SER A 399 -13.31 -24.02 59.64
N ARG A 400 -12.20 -23.89 58.88
CA ARG A 400 -10.85 -24.21 59.38
C ARG A 400 -10.43 -23.34 60.58
N ILE A 401 -10.82 -22.08 60.60
CA ILE A 401 -10.53 -21.17 61.74
C ILE A 401 -11.32 -21.60 62.98
N VAL A 402 -12.59 -21.97 62.82
CA VAL A 402 -13.45 -22.44 63.90
C VAL A 402 -12.94 -23.77 64.48
N GLU A 403 -12.54 -24.71 63.63
CA GLU A 403 -11.99 -26.01 64.03
C GLU A 403 -10.68 -25.85 64.83
N LYS A 404 -9.73 -25.04 64.33
CA LYS A 404 -8.49 -24.70 65.06
C LYS A 404 -8.74 -24.02 66.41
N ARG A 405 -9.86 -23.30 66.56
CA ARG A 405 -10.24 -22.68 67.85
C ARG A 405 -10.84 -23.69 68.82
N ARG A 406 -11.53 -24.73 68.32
CA ARG A 406 -12.08 -25.82 69.15
C ARG A 406 -10.99 -26.74 69.68
N GLU A 407 -9.92 -26.99 68.93
CA GLU A 407 -8.78 -27.81 69.37
C GLU A 407 -7.88 -27.14 70.42
N LYS A 408 -8.06 -25.84 70.67
CA LYS A 408 -7.29 -25.05 71.65
C LYS A 408 -7.98 -24.90 73.01
N ILE A 409 -9.18 -25.43 73.17
CA ILE A 409 -9.95 -25.52 74.42
C ILE A 409 -9.90 -26.97 74.86
#